data_AF-A0A103QL93-F1
#
_entry.id   AF-A0A103QL93-F1
#
_cell.length_a   1.000
_cell.length_b   1.000
_cell.length_c   1.000
_cell.angle_alpha   90.00
_cell.angle_beta   90.00
_cell.angle_gamma   90.00
#
_symmetry.space_group_name_H-M   'P 1'
#
loop_
_entity.id
_entity.type
_entity.pdbx_description
1 polymer ?
#
loop_
_entity_poly.entity_id
_entity_poly.type
_entity_poly.pdbx_seq_one_letter_code
_entity_poly.pdbx_strand_id
1 'polypeptide(L)'
;MDGWMDDDGNAQGSLSDIRHGIVTAPILYAMEEFPELRSVVDQGLDDPANVDLALEYLGKSHGIQRTRELAAKHASLASAAIDSLPENDDEDVQRSRRELVELTHRVINRTK
;
A
#
# COMPACT_ATOMS: atom_id res chain seq x y z
N MET A 1 0.84 16.95 8.52
CA MET A 1 -0.33 16.92 7.63
C MET A 1 0.12 16.17 6.41
N ASP A 2 -0.23 14.88 6.37
CA ASP A 2 0.34 13.90 5.45
C ASP A 2 -0.36 14.01 4.09
N GLY A 3 0.36 14.41 3.04
CA GLY A 3 -0.16 14.59 1.67
C GLY A 3 -0.48 13.30 0.92
N TRP A 4 -0.85 12.24 1.63
CA TRP A 4 -1.26 10.94 1.09
C TRP A 4 -2.76 10.71 1.21
N MET A 5 -3.41 11.53 2.04
CA MET A 5 -4.81 11.43 2.35
C MET A 5 -5.52 12.61 1.73
N ASP A 6 -6.58 12.33 0.97
CA ASP A 6 -7.62 13.33 0.73
C ASP A 6 -8.24 13.74 2.07
N ASP A 7 -9.02 14.81 2.13
CA ASP A 7 -9.69 15.27 3.36
C ASP A 7 -10.46 14.15 4.11
N ASP A 8 -10.79 13.06 3.40
CA ASP A 8 -11.49 11.88 3.90
C ASP A 8 -10.58 10.71 4.37
N GLY A 9 -9.25 10.87 4.39
CA GLY A 9 -8.33 9.84 4.90
C GLY A 9 -7.96 8.73 3.91
N ASN A 10 -8.28 8.88 2.62
CA ASN A 10 -8.04 7.84 1.61
C ASN A 10 -6.73 8.04 0.82
N ALA A 11 -6.07 6.94 0.43
CA ALA A 11 -4.90 6.99 -0.43
C ALA A 11 -5.28 7.43 -1.84
N GLN A 12 -4.78 8.58 -2.29
CA GLN A 12 -5.07 9.15 -3.63
C GLN A 12 -4.88 8.19 -4.80
N GLY A 13 -3.90 7.28 -4.71
CA GLY A 13 -3.70 6.23 -5.70
C GLY A 13 -4.84 5.21 -5.75
N SER A 14 -5.33 4.80 -4.57
CA SER A 14 -6.42 3.82 -4.45
C SER A 14 -7.73 4.35 -5.03
N LEU A 15 -8.00 5.66 -4.91
CA LEU A 15 -9.15 6.31 -5.56
C LEU A 15 -9.08 6.26 -7.08
N SER A 16 -7.90 6.48 -7.65
CA SER A 16 -7.72 6.39 -9.10
C SER A 16 -7.93 4.97 -9.57
N ASP A 17 -7.36 3.97 -8.88
CA ASP A 17 -7.48 2.57 -9.27
C ASP A 17 -8.94 2.07 -9.24
N ILE A 18 -9.68 2.38 -8.16
CA ILE A 18 -11.10 1.98 -8.01
C ILE A 18 -11.96 2.58 -9.12
N ARG A 19 -11.73 3.85 -9.49
CA ARG A 19 -12.46 4.53 -10.57
C ARG A 19 -12.19 3.94 -11.96
N HIS A 20 -11.12 3.18 -12.12
CA HIS A 20 -10.83 2.41 -13.34
C HIS A 20 -11.20 0.92 -13.20
N GLY A 21 -11.92 0.55 -12.15
CA GLY A 21 -12.34 -0.82 -11.88
C GLY A 21 -11.21 -1.75 -11.39
N ILE A 22 -10.09 -1.20 -10.94
CA ILE A 22 -8.95 -1.97 -10.45
C ILE A 22 -9.09 -2.18 -8.94
N VAL A 23 -9.26 -3.44 -8.56
CA VAL A 23 -9.29 -3.86 -7.16
C VAL A 23 -7.86 -4.06 -6.65
N THR A 24 -7.46 -3.29 -5.65
CA THR A 24 -6.11 -3.32 -5.06
C THR A 24 -6.15 -3.75 -3.59
N ALA A 25 -4.96 -3.94 -3.00
CA ALA A 25 -4.80 -4.45 -1.64
C ALA A 25 -5.65 -3.75 -0.55
N PRO A 26 -5.84 -2.41 -0.56
CA PRO A 26 -6.73 -1.75 0.40
C PRO A 26 -8.18 -2.26 0.35
N ILE A 27 -8.74 -2.45 -0.85
CA ILE A 27 -10.08 -2.98 -1.02
C ILE A 27 -10.16 -4.46 -0.63
N LEU A 28 -9.14 -5.26 -0.97
CA LEU A 28 -9.10 -6.67 -0.57
C LEU A 28 -9.12 -6.83 0.95
N TYR A 29 -8.39 -5.97 1.69
CA TYR A 29 -8.46 -5.98 3.14
C TYR A 29 -9.78 -5.42 3.68
N ALA A 30 -10.35 -4.39 3.06
CA ALA A 30 -11.68 -3.90 3.41
C ALA A 30 -12.75 -5.00 3.27
N MET A 31 -12.65 -5.88 2.27
CA MET A 31 -13.55 -7.02 2.08
C MET A 31 -13.40 -8.13 3.14
N GLU A 32 -12.28 -8.20 3.86
CA GLU A 32 -12.13 -9.11 4.99
C GLU A 32 -12.93 -8.60 6.20
N GLU A 33 -13.02 -7.28 6.37
CA GLU A 33 -13.76 -6.61 7.45
C GLU A 33 -15.26 -6.45 7.12
N PHE A 34 -15.58 -6.20 5.85
CA PHE A 34 -16.92 -6.01 5.32
C PHE A 34 -17.18 -6.95 4.14
N PRO A 35 -17.60 -8.20 4.39
CA PRO A 35 -17.85 -9.18 3.34
C PRO A 35 -18.88 -8.72 2.30
N GLU A 36 -19.80 -7.82 2.67
CA GLU A 36 -20.80 -7.22 1.78
C GLU A 36 -20.17 -6.42 0.63
N LEU A 37 -18.96 -5.86 0.86
CA LEU A 37 -18.20 -5.15 -0.16
C LEU A 37 -17.86 -6.04 -1.36
N ARG A 38 -17.76 -7.37 -1.16
CA ARG A 38 -17.51 -8.31 -2.26
C ARG A 38 -18.63 -8.26 -3.29
N SER A 39 -19.88 -8.25 -2.84
CA SER A 39 -21.05 -8.14 -3.72
C SER A 39 -21.05 -6.84 -4.51
N VAL A 40 -20.61 -5.73 -3.91
CA VAL A 40 -20.51 -4.42 -4.58
C VAL A 40 -19.45 -4.46 -5.67
N VAL A 41 -18.30 -5.06 -5.40
CA VAL A 41 -17.23 -5.20 -6.40
C VAL A 41 -17.59 -6.20 -7.49
N ASP A 42 -18.27 -7.30 -7.16
CA ASP A 42 -18.75 -8.30 -8.13
C ASP A 42 -19.81 -7.71 -9.09
N GLN A 43 -20.58 -6.71 -8.63
CA GLN A 43 -21.50 -5.94 -9.47
C GLN A 43 -20.79 -4.97 -10.43
N GLY A 44 -19.48 -4.81 -10.29
CA GLY A 44 -18.65 -3.95 -11.12
C GLY A 44 -18.48 -2.55 -10.53
N LEU A 45 -17.29 -1.98 -10.73
CA LEU A 45 -16.92 -0.63 -10.32
C LEU A 45 -17.04 0.38 -11.48
N ASP A 46 -17.88 0.05 -12.47
CA ASP A 46 -18.19 0.91 -13.61
C ASP A 46 -19.36 1.86 -13.28
N ASP A 47 -20.19 1.49 -12.30
CA ASP A 47 -21.26 2.31 -11.75
C ASP A 47 -20.68 3.25 -10.66
N PRO A 48 -20.83 4.58 -10.80
CA PRO A 48 -20.43 5.53 -9.78
C PRO A 48 -21.00 5.23 -8.38
N ALA A 49 -22.22 4.67 -8.29
CA ALA A 49 -22.81 4.31 -7.00
C ALA A 49 -22.04 3.17 -6.30
N ASN A 50 -21.54 2.19 -7.06
CA ASN A 50 -20.71 1.12 -6.53
C ASN A 50 -19.33 1.62 -6.12
N VAL A 51 -18.76 2.57 -6.88
CA VAL A 51 -17.50 3.25 -6.53
C VAL A 51 -17.64 4.00 -5.21
N ASP A 52 -18.68 4.82 -5.06
CA ASP A 52 -18.91 5.61 -3.85
C ASP A 52 -19.11 4.69 -2.64
N LEU A 53 -19.88 3.61 -2.80
CA LEU A 53 -20.09 2.62 -1.74
C LEU A 53 -18.79 1.88 -1.38
N ALA A 54 -17.97 1.51 -2.36
CA ALA A 54 -16.68 0.89 -2.11
C ALA A 54 -15.71 1.81 -1.35
N LEU A 55 -15.73 3.11 -1.67
CA LEU A 55 -14.96 4.12 -0.95
C LEU A 55 -15.47 4.33 0.48
N GLU A 56 -16.79 4.30 0.69
CA GLU A 56 -17.38 4.37 2.03
C GLU A 56 -16.93 3.19 2.90
N TYR A 57 -16.97 1.96 2.38
CA TYR A 57 -16.47 0.79 3.10
C TYR A 57 -14.97 0.88 3.35
N LEU A 58 -14.20 1.35 2.37
CA LEU A 58 -12.76 1.53 2.51
C LEU A 58 -12.44 2.51 3.65
N GLY A 59 -13.14 3.65 3.72
CA GLY A 59 -12.96 4.65 4.78
C GLY A 59 -13.38 4.18 6.18
N LYS A 60 -14.31 3.22 6.26
CA LYS A 60 -14.69 2.57 7.54
C LYS A 60 -13.78 1.42 7.95
N SER A 61 -12.98 0.89 7.02
CA SER A 61 -12.12 -0.27 7.22
C SER A 61 -10.69 0.11 7.62
N HIS A 62 -9.90 -0.89 7.99
CA HIS A 62 -8.46 -0.76 8.16
C HIS A 62 -7.69 -1.12 6.88
N GLY A 63 -8.33 -1.15 5.72
CA GLY A 63 -7.72 -1.63 4.47
C GLY A 63 -6.44 -0.88 4.07
N ILE A 64 -6.46 0.46 4.18
CA ILE A 64 -5.28 1.31 3.91
C ILE A 64 -4.17 1.03 4.91
N GLN A 65 -4.51 1.01 6.20
CA GLN A 65 -3.54 0.79 7.28
C GLN A 65 -2.88 -0.60 7.14
N ARG A 66 -3.65 -1.65 6.90
CA ARG A 66 -3.14 -3.02 6.69
C ARG A 66 -2.27 -3.13 5.44
N THR A 67 -2.62 -2.40 4.37
CA THR A 67 -1.77 -2.34 3.17
C THR A 67 -0.43 -1.67 3.48
N ARG A 68 -0.42 -0.60 4.29
CA ARG A 68 0.80 0.08 4.73
C ARG A 68 1.67 -0.82 5.62
N GLU A 69 1.06 -1.55 6.54
CA GLU A 69 1.74 -2.53 7.38
C GLU A 69 2.36 -3.66 6.56
N LEU A 70 1.64 -4.16 5.55
CA LEU A 70 2.16 -5.17 4.63
C LEU A 70 3.36 -4.64 3.84
N ALA A 71 3.28 -3.41 3.32
CA ALA A 71 4.39 -2.77 2.63
C ALA A 71 5.61 -2.61 3.57
N ALA A 72 5.40 -2.14 4.79
CA ALA A 72 6.46 -1.98 5.79
C ALA A 72 7.13 -3.32 6.15
N LYS A 73 6.34 -4.40 6.27
CA LYS A 73 6.86 -5.76 6.45
C LYS A 73 7.76 -6.17 5.29
N HIS A 74 7.34 -5.95 4.04
CA HIS A 74 8.15 -6.28 2.88
C HIS A 74 9.44 -5.45 2.79
N ALA A 75 9.40 -4.16 3.13
CA ALA A 75 10.59 -3.32 3.21
C ALA A 75 11.58 -3.83 4.27
N SER A 76 11.08 -4.20 5.46
CA SER A 76 11.92 -4.79 6.52
C SER A 76 12.56 -6.11 6.09
N LEU A 77 11.81 -6.99 5.40
CA LEU A 77 12.36 -8.23 4.85
C LEU A 77 13.44 -7.98 3.79
N ALA A 78 13.24 -6.97 2.92
CA ALA A 78 14.23 -6.59 1.92
C ALA A 78 15.51 -6.06 2.56
N SER A 79 15.41 -5.22 3.60
CA SER A 79 16.56 -4.75 4.39
C SER A 79 17.31 -5.92 5.00
N ALA A 80 16.60 -6.83 5.68
CA ALA A 80 17.20 -8.00 6.31
C ALA A 80 17.89 -8.93 5.30
N ALA A 81 17.37 -9.03 4.08
CA ALA A 81 18.00 -9.81 3.01
C ALA A 81 19.35 -9.19 2.57
N ILE A 82 19.44 -7.85 2.51
CA ILE A 82 20.70 -7.15 2.21
C ILE A 82 21.72 -7.38 3.33
N ASP A 83 21.28 -7.27 4.59
CA ASP A 83 22.13 -7.51 5.77
C ASP A 83 22.63 -8.97 5.86
N SER A 84 21.90 -9.91 5.28
CA SER A 84 22.29 -11.34 5.23
C SER A 84 23.38 -11.68 4.21
N LEU A 85 23.78 -10.73 3.35
CA LEU A 85 24.83 -10.95 2.37
C LEU A 85 26.20 -11.13 3.06
N PRO A 86 27.08 -12.02 2.56
CA PRO A 86 28.40 -12.26 3.15
C PRO A 86 29.21 -10.98 3.35
N GLU A 87 30.02 -10.88 4.39
CA GLU A 87 30.90 -9.71 4.59
C GLU A 87 31.82 -9.50 3.39
N ASN A 88 32.10 -8.22 3.09
CA ASN A 88 32.96 -7.82 1.99
C ASN A 88 33.61 -6.46 2.33
N ASP A 89 34.93 -6.39 2.31
CA ASP A 89 35.68 -5.18 2.71
C ASP A 89 35.78 -4.12 1.59
N ASP A 90 35.25 -4.40 0.40
CA ASP A 90 35.22 -3.46 -0.71
C ASP A 90 34.30 -2.26 -0.40
N GLU A 91 34.86 -1.05 -0.49
CA GLU A 91 34.17 0.20 -0.14
C GLU A 91 32.93 0.46 -1.00
N ASP A 92 32.96 0.09 -2.28
CA ASP A 92 31.84 0.28 -3.20
C ASP A 92 30.72 -0.71 -2.88
N VAL A 93 31.06 -1.97 -2.57
CA VAL A 93 30.07 -2.97 -2.11
C VAL A 93 29.39 -2.49 -0.82
N GLN A 94 30.16 -2.00 0.14
CA GLN A 94 29.63 -1.47 1.40
C GLN A 94 28.76 -0.23 1.19
N ARG A 95 29.12 0.65 0.26
CA ARG A 95 28.31 1.81 -0.12
C ARG A 95 26.98 1.37 -0.74
N SER A 96 27.01 0.48 -1.73
CA SER A 96 25.80 -0.01 -2.40
C SER A 96 24.85 -0.69 -1.42
N ARG A 97 25.35 -1.47 -0.45
CA ARG A 97 24.49 -2.09 0.58
C ARG A 97 23.75 -1.05 1.42
N ARG A 98 24.44 -0.01 1.89
CA ARG A 98 23.82 1.08 2.65
C ARG A 98 22.74 1.81 1.84
N GLU A 99 23.02 2.09 0.57
CA GLU A 99 22.06 2.75 -0.33
C GLU A 99 20.82 1.89 -0.58
N LEU A 100 20.99 0.57 -0.76
CA LEU A 100 19.87 -0.36 -0.94
C LEU A 100 19.00 -0.44 0.32
N VAL A 101 19.61 -0.50 1.51
CA VAL A 101 18.87 -0.45 2.79
C VAL A 101 18.10 0.86 2.92
N GLU A 102 18.75 2.00 2.63
CA GLU A 102 18.09 3.30 2.69
C GLU A 102 16.90 3.38 1.72
N LEU A 103 17.02 2.80 0.53
CA LEU A 103 15.94 2.74 -0.45
C LEU A 103 14.70 2.01 0.10
N THR A 104 14.89 0.94 0.88
CA THR A 104 13.78 0.22 1.53
C THR A 104 13.04 1.10 2.56
N HIS A 105 13.72 2.02 3.23
CA HIS A 105 13.06 2.98 4.14
C HIS A 105 12.36 4.10 3.36
N ARG A 106 12.96 4.57 2.27
CA ARG A 106 12.41 5.63 1.43
C ARG A 106 11.11 5.19 0.73
N VAL A 107 10.96 3.93 0.33
CA VAL A 107 9.74 3.46 -0.36
C VAL A 107 8.49 3.52 0.54
N ILE A 108 8.67 3.37 1.85
CA ILE A 108 7.56 3.42 2.84
C ILE A 108 7.20 4.85 3.24
N ASN A 109 8.20 5.74 3.24
CA ASN A 109 8.06 7.12 3.70
C ASN A 109 7.99 8.15 2.57
N ARG A 110 7.97 7.71 1.30
CA ARG A 110 7.88 8.62 0.17
C ARG A 110 6.68 9.53 0.39
N THR A 111 6.85 10.83 0.24
CA THR A 111 5.79 11.82 0.02
C THR A 111 6.05 12.39 -1.36
N LYS A 112 5.00 12.50 -2.19
CA LYS A 112 5.13 13.08 -3.52
C LYS A 112 5.37 14.57 -3.45
#